data_AF-A0A6B2L130-F1
#
_entry.id   AF-A0A6B2L130-F1
#
_cell.length_a   1.000
_cell.length_b   1.000
_cell.length_c   1.000
_cell.angle_alpha   90.00
_cell.angle_beta   90.00
_cell.angle_gamma   90.00
#
_symmetry.space_group_name_H-M   'P 1'
#
loop_
_entity.id
_entity.type
_entity.pdbx_description
1 polymer ?
#
loop_
_entity_poly.entity_id
_entity_poly.type
_entity_poly.pdbx_seq_one_letter_code
_entity_poly.pdbx_strand_id
1 'polypeptide(L)'
;MLIFKGNNPDEKISLLKNKSTAQLMTSTKTTPKPELSVPPTLDTSLTFLVQRISGSMGVEFSIDRSPKTCRTPRRNKDIENSLKHFDEISSWANKVIQYFRNLFAVPSGHGLATSAVNSLDVFVPVLPFFERISNEPRGDSKGLMVSLGKIRESGVLHVGDLHLFLQEHKRSLNSKISSFDDLYPTENYLINRVSARVVSTLINAREISSNVRSGIDYIEHMLFEQLLTAIGKELKPLDFRNYIEYHYRILFKDEFSPRPFCYPIRRADHDPEGLLSIEAIPNDGGLAQPIYTQVRYSSSGSPMKIPISAGTNITFGGERYVHGCILHSFSGDSGAKFQLTARARQFSVFLVLIGRIPSKDTFDPSHAFLVKNKDDIKIPLDFQTIPTPKQFKDAIESLSPEQQRFAKAYRGMQLSSTLFGIVVLQLKPQLEKLMKVPNDALTKEIQLSESLFDLFLNYQIPSDLLSFGGPNNSNRDQKMKSVSDNTNKIVQMIQEEKRIELEKKLEE
;
A
#
# COMPACT_ATOMS: atom_id res chain seq x y z
N MET A 1 18.03 -12.95 -37.84
CA MET A 1 18.78 -13.03 -36.57
C MET A 1 20.26 -13.12 -36.89
N LEU A 2 21.07 -12.22 -36.33
CA LEU A 2 22.51 -12.14 -36.57
C LEU A 2 23.22 -12.29 -35.21
N ILE A 3 24.38 -12.95 -35.20
CA ILE A 3 25.33 -12.94 -34.08
C ILE A 3 26.55 -12.14 -34.51
N PHE A 4 27.07 -11.31 -33.62
CA PHE A 4 28.30 -10.54 -33.84
C PHE A 4 29.37 -11.03 -32.88
N LYS A 5 30.60 -11.18 -33.39
CA LYS A 5 31.77 -11.45 -32.55
C LYS A 5 32.34 -10.11 -32.07
N GLY A 6 32.09 -9.78 -30.81
CA GLY A 6 32.46 -8.47 -30.25
C GLY A 6 31.60 -7.33 -30.82
N ASN A 7 32.17 -6.13 -30.91
CA ASN A 7 31.45 -4.92 -31.35
C ASN A 7 31.64 -4.62 -32.85
N ASN A 8 32.27 -5.53 -33.61
CA ASN A 8 32.54 -5.30 -35.03
C ASN A 8 31.31 -5.69 -35.90
N PRO A 9 30.63 -4.75 -36.57
CA PRO A 9 29.47 -5.05 -37.42
C PRO A 9 29.81 -5.87 -38.67
N ASP A 10 31.09 -5.95 -39.06
CA ASP A 10 31.54 -6.69 -40.24
C ASP A 10 31.68 -8.20 -40.00
N GLU A 11 31.94 -8.61 -38.76
CA GLU A 11 32.02 -10.02 -38.34
C GLU A 11 30.65 -10.58 -37.92
N LYS A 12 29.69 -10.54 -38.84
CA LYS A 12 28.33 -11.02 -38.59
C LYS A 12 28.09 -12.45 -39.08
N ILE A 13 27.62 -13.30 -38.18
CA ILE A 13 27.15 -14.66 -38.47
C ILE A 13 25.63 -14.62 -38.61
N SER A 14 25.12 -14.96 -39.79
CA SER A 14 23.67 -15.01 -40.03
C SER A 14 23.09 -16.34 -39.57
N LEU A 15 22.38 -16.35 -38.44
CA LEU A 15 21.69 -17.55 -37.94
C LEU A 15 20.44 -17.89 -38.74
N LEU A 16 19.64 -16.86 -39.05
CA LEU A 16 18.32 -17.05 -39.66
C LEU A 16 17.95 -15.82 -40.48
N LYS A 17 17.52 -16.05 -41.72
CA LYS A 17 16.91 -15.04 -42.60
C LYS A 17 15.53 -15.55 -43.01
N ASN A 18 14.56 -14.65 -43.01
CA ASN A 18 13.21 -14.96 -43.47
C ASN A 18 12.64 -13.74 -44.22
N LYS A 19 11.83 -13.99 -45.25
CA LYS A 19 11.11 -12.96 -45.99
C LYS A 19 9.65 -13.42 -46.12
N SER A 20 8.73 -12.57 -45.70
CA SER A 20 7.29 -12.88 -45.68
C SER A 20 6.50 -11.73 -46.27
N THR A 21 5.35 -12.03 -46.85
CA THR A 21 4.51 -11.06 -47.56
C THR A 21 3.04 -11.22 -47.17
N ALA A 22 2.32 -10.11 -47.00
CA ALA A 22 0.88 -10.12 -46.77
C ALA A 22 0.19 -9.17 -47.73
N GLN A 23 -0.91 -9.62 -48.32
CA GLN A 23 -1.79 -8.79 -49.13
C GLN A 23 -2.94 -8.31 -48.25
N LEU A 24 -3.13 -6.99 -48.16
CA LEU A 24 -4.21 -6.36 -47.39
C LEU A 24 -5.18 -5.71 -48.38
N MET A 25 -6.45 -6.10 -48.34
CA MET A 25 -7.50 -5.45 -49.12
C MET A 25 -8.22 -4.44 -48.25
N THR A 26 -8.31 -3.19 -48.71
CA THR A 26 -9.06 -2.12 -48.02
C THR A 26 -10.09 -1.49 -48.95
N SER A 27 -11.23 -1.10 -48.39
CA SER A 27 -12.29 -0.35 -49.09
C SER A 27 -11.99 1.15 -49.20
N THR A 28 -10.97 1.65 -48.50
CA THR A 28 -10.50 3.04 -48.53
C THR A 28 -9.33 3.22 -49.50
N LYS A 29 -9.25 4.39 -50.17
CA LYS A 29 -8.14 4.78 -51.08
C LYS A 29 -6.78 4.96 -50.37
N THR A 30 -6.77 5.01 -49.04
CA THR A 30 -5.56 5.12 -48.22
C THR A 30 -5.06 3.73 -47.82
N THR A 31 -3.79 3.45 -48.10
CA THR A 31 -3.12 2.20 -47.74
C THR A 31 -3.02 2.11 -46.21
N PRO A 32 -3.50 1.02 -45.57
CA PRO A 32 -3.56 0.92 -44.11
C PRO A 32 -2.19 0.75 -43.44
N LYS A 33 -1.18 0.29 -44.19
CA LYS A 33 0.20 0.08 -43.75
C LYS A 33 1.18 0.49 -44.84
N PRO A 34 2.41 0.92 -44.48
CA PRO A 34 3.46 1.20 -45.45
C PRO A 34 3.87 -0.06 -46.21
N GLU A 35 4.28 0.10 -47.47
CA GLU A 35 4.71 -0.99 -48.37
C GLU A 35 5.95 -1.73 -47.84
N LEU A 36 6.81 -1.03 -47.11
CA LEU A 36 7.96 -1.59 -46.40
C LEU A 36 8.01 -1.02 -44.97
N SER A 37 8.11 -1.89 -43.97
CA SER A 37 8.34 -1.51 -42.59
C SER A 37 9.60 -2.22 -42.08
N VAL A 38 10.62 -1.43 -41.72
CA VAL A 38 11.85 -1.93 -41.10
C VAL A 38 11.77 -1.60 -39.61
N PRO A 39 11.51 -2.58 -38.73
CA PRO A 39 11.51 -2.32 -37.29
C PRO A 39 12.94 -2.00 -36.81
N PRO A 40 13.08 -1.26 -35.69
CA PRO A 40 14.38 -1.05 -35.07
C PRO A 40 15.04 -2.39 -34.68
N THR A 41 16.36 -2.45 -34.71
CA THR A 41 17.10 -3.65 -34.28
C THR A 41 16.87 -3.88 -32.78
N LEU A 42 16.67 -5.15 -32.42
CA LEU A 42 16.51 -5.59 -31.04
C LEU A 42 17.74 -6.41 -30.67
N ASP A 43 18.66 -5.79 -29.92
CA ASP A 43 19.95 -6.37 -29.59
C ASP A 43 20.00 -6.80 -28.11
N THR A 44 20.74 -7.87 -27.84
CA THR A 44 21.04 -8.34 -26.47
C THR A 44 22.43 -8.95 -26.42
N SER A 45 23.11 -8.80 -25.29
CA SER A 45 24.43 -9.41 -25.07
C SER A 45 24.27 -10.88 -24.70
N LEU A 46 25.08 -11.75 -25.30
CA LEU A 46 25.23 -13.16 -24.88
C LEU A 46 26.55 -13.40 -24.12
N THR A 47 27.29 -12.33 -23.83
CA THR A 47 28.66 -12.40 -23.28
C THR A 47 28.70 -13.20 -21.99
N PHE A 48 27.75 -12.98 -21.08
CA PHE A 48 27.72 -13.67 -19.80
C PHE A 48 27.53 -15.18 -19.96
N LEU A 49 26.65 -15.65 -20.86
CA LEU A 49 26.46 -17.08 -21.10
C LEU A 49 27.68 -17.74 -21.74
N VAL A 50 28.27 -17.09 -22.75
CA VAL A 50 29.43 -17.62 -23.49
C VAL A 50 30.66 -17.71 -22.60
N GLN A 51 30.86 -16.76 -21.68
CA GLN A 51 31.96 -16.78 -20.71
C GLN A 51 31.92 -17.98 -19.73
N ARG A 52 30.78 -18.69 -19.62
CA ARG A 52 30.62 -19.84 -18.73
C ARG A 52 30.80 -21.19 -19.43
N ILE A 53 31.08 -21.18 -20.72
CA ILE A 53 31.42 -22.37 -21.50
C ILE A 53 32.95 -22.52 -21.47
N SER A 54 33.45 -23.60 -20.89
CA SER A 54 34.88 -23.93 -20.88
C SER A 54 35.36 -24.35 -22.27
N GLY A 55 36.68 -24.33 -22.50
CA GLY A 55 37.28 -24.74 -23.78
C GLY A 55 37.01 -26.20 -24.17
N SER A 56 36.61 -27.05 -23.22
CA SER A 56 36.19 -28.45 -23.44
C SER A 56 34.67 -28.61 -23.62
N MET A 57 33.93 -27.51 -23.84
CA MET A 57 32.45 -27.46 -23.89
C MET A 57 31.77 -27.86 -22.57
N GLY A 58 32.51 -28.02 -21.47
CA GLY A 58 31.94 -28.17 -20.13
C GLY A 58 31.39 -26.84 -19.60
N VAL A 59 30.32 -26.90 -18.81
CA VAL A 59 29.79 -25.72 -18.11
C VAL A 59 30.33 -25.72 -16.68
N GLU A 60 31.13 -24.72 -16.34
CA GLU A 60 31.64 -24.54 -14.98
C GLU A 60 31.01 -23.29 -14.37
N PHE A 61 29.92 -23.51 -13.63
CA PHE A 61 29.28 -22.47 -12.85
C PHE A 61 29.32 -22.85 -11.37
N SER A 62 30.03 -22.05 -10.59
CA SER A 62 30.09 -22.14 -9.14
C SER A 62 29.84 -20.77 -8.55
N ILE A 63 29.12 -20.72 -7.44
CA ILE A 63 28.84 -19.49 -6.71
C ILE A 63 29.82 -19.44 -5.55
N ASP A 64 30.68 -18.43 -5.53
CA ASP A 64 31.58 -18.24 -4.40
C ASP A 64 30.81 -17.65 -3.21
N ARG A 65 30.76 -18.41 -2.12
CA ARG A 65 30.13 -18.02 -0.85
C ARG A 65 31.13 -17.53 0.19
N SER A 66 32.43 -17.54 -0.11
CA SER A 66 33.49 -17.07 0.78
C SER A 66 33.50 -15.57 1.09
N PRO A 67 33.00 -14.65 0.21
CA PRO A 67 33.06 -13.23 0.51
C PRO A 67 32.18 -12.84 1.70
N LYS A 68 32.69 -12.00 2.61
CA LYS A 68 31.93 -11.45 3.76
C LYS A 68 30.69 -10.63 3.36
N THR A 69 30.61 -10.21 2.11
CA THR A 69 29.44 -9.50 1.54
C THR A 69 28.29 -10.45 1.21
N CYS A 70 28.56 -11.75 1.04
CA CYS A 70 27.55 -12.78 0.83
C CYS A 70 26.82 -13.06 2.15
N ARG A 71 25.57 -12.57 2.26
CA ARG A 71 24.74 -12.81 3.45
C ARG A 71 23.94 -14.10 3.32
N THR A 72 23.41 -14.35 2.14
CA THR A 72 22.60 -15.52 1.80
C THR A 72 22.85 -15.90 0.34
N PRO A 73 22.52 -17.13 -0.11
CA PRO A 73 22.69 -17.52 -1.50
C PRO A 73 22.00 -16.56 -2.48
N ARG A 74 20.83 -16.02 -2.12
CA ARG A 74 20.14 -15.00 -2.93
C ARG A 74 20.82 -13.63 -2.91
N ARG A 75 21.39 -13.24 -1.76
CA ARG A 75 22.09 -11.97 -1.52
C ARG A 75 23.59 -12.12 -1.77
N ASN A 76 23.93 -12.53 -2.98
CA ASN A 76 25.29 -12.70 -3.48
C ASN A 76 25.45 -11.94 -4.80
N LYS A 77 26.57 -11.22 -4.97
CA LYS A 77 26.85 -10.40 -6.16
C LYS A 77 26.86 -11.22 -7.45
N ASP A 78 27.33 -12.46 -7.42
CA ASP A 78 27.38 -13.34 -8.59
C ASP A 78 25.97 -13.75 -9.02
N ILE A 79 25.10 -14.03 -8.05
CA ILE A 79 23.68 -14.33 -8.29
C ILE A 79 22.92 -13.10 -8.76
N GLU A 80 23.16 -11.93 -8.17
CA GLU A 80 22.55 -10.68 -8.62
C GLU A 80 22.92 -10.36 -10.07
N ASN A 81 24.20 -10.50 -10.43
CA ASN A 81 24.66 -10.32 -11.82
C ASN A 81 24.03 -11.35 -12.76
N SER A 82 23.94 -12.61 -12.33
CA SER A 82 23.31 -13.68 -13.11
C SER A 82 21.83 -13.39 -13.36
N LEU A 83 21.08 -13.03 -12.32
CA LEU A 83 19.65 -12.73 -12.42
C LEU A 83 19.40 -11.50 -13.30
N LYS A 84 20.24 -10.46 -13.17
CA LYS A 84 20.18 -9.28 -14.04
C LYS A 84 20.33 -9.68 -15.51
N HIS A 85 21.27 -10.57 -15.82
CA HIS A 85 21.46 -11.04 -17.18
C HIS A 85 20.27 -11.86 -17.71
N PHE A 86 19.72 -12.77 -16.90
CA PHE A 86 18.52 -13.52 -17.26
C PHE A 86 17.29 -12.62 -17.46
N ASP A 87 17.18 -11.52 -16.70
CA ASP A 87 16.16 -10.50 -16.88
C ASP A 87 16.34 -9.72 -18.19
N GLU A 88 17.57 -9.36 -18.54
CA GLU A 88 17.90 -8.70 -19.81
C GLU A 88 17.51 -9.57 -21.01
N ILE A 89 17.86 -10.87 -20.98
CA ILE A 89 17.45 -11.84 -22.01
C ILE A 89 15.92 -12.00 -22.05
N SER A 90 15.28 -12.14 -20.89
CA SER A 90 13.83 -12.27 -20.78
C SER A 90 13.10 -11.04 -21.34
N SER A 91 13.58 -9.84 -21.02
CA SER A 91 13.06 -8.57 -21.52
C SER A 91 13.22 -8.43 -23.03
N TRP A 92 14.40 -8.77 -23.56
CA TRP A 92 14.65 -8.81 -25.00
C TRP A 92 13.75 -9.83 -25.71
N ALA A 93 13.63 -11.06 -25.18
CA ALA A 93 12.76 -12.09 -25.72
C ALA A 93 11.30 -11.63 -25.75
N ASN A 94 10.81 -10.98 -24.69
CA ASN A 94 9.47 -10.41 -24.65
C ASN A 94 9.24 -9.35 -25.73
N LYS A 95 10.20 -8.46 -25.99
CA LYS A 95 10.09 -7.46 -27.07
C LYS A 95 9.97 -8.12 -28.44
N VAL A 96 10.79 -9.15 -28.71
CA VAL A 96 10.75 -9.91 -29.96
C VAL A 96 9.44 -10.69 -30.10
N ILE A 97 8.97 -11.34 -29.04
CA ILE A 97 7.69 -12.06 -29.02
C ILE A 97 6.52 -11.10 -29.28
N GLN A 98 6.51 -9.92 -28.63
CA GLN A 98 5.48 -8.90 -28.86
C GLN A 98 5.48 -8.39 -30.30
N TYR A 99 6.67 -8.18 -30.88
CA TYR A 99 6.80 -7.82 -32.29
C TYR A 99 6.14 -8.87 -33.20
N PHE A 100 6.45 -10.16 -33.01
CA PHE A 100 5.85 -11.24 -33.80
C PHE A 100 4.35 -11.42 -33.53
N ARG A 101 3.88 -11.23 -32.29
CA ARG A 101 2.43 -11.28 -31.99
C ARG A 101 1.67 -10.17 -32.71
N ASN A 102 2.21 -8.96 -32.76
CA ASN A 102 1.65 -7.86 -33.52
C ASN A 102 1.68 -8.12 -35.03
N LEU A 103 2.71 -8.83 -35.51
CA LEU A 103 2.81 -9.26 -36.89
C LEU A 103 1.77 -10.34 -37.23
N PHE A 104 1.56 -11.32 -36.35
CA PHE A 104 0.57 -12.40 -36.53
C PHE A 104 -0.87 -11.91 -36.44
N ALA A 105 -1.12 -10.77 -35.78
CA ALA A 105 -2.43 -10.13 -35.76
C ALA A 105 -2.83 -9.51 -37.12
N VAL A 106 -1.88 -9.38 -38.05
CA VAL A 106 -2.17 -8.92 -39.41
C VAL A 106 -2.76 -10.08 -40.21
N PRO A 107 -3.97 -9.92 -40.80
CA PRO A 107 -4.59 -10.98 -41.59
C PRO A 107 -3.68 -11.42 -42.74
N SER A 108 -3.12 -12.62 -42.65
CA SER A 108 -2.30 -13.23 -43.69
C SER A 108 -2.48 -14.75 -43.65
N GLY A 109 -3.17 -15.30 -44.67
CA GLY A 109 -3.63 -16.68 -44.67
C GLY A 109 -4.87 -16.88 -43.78
N HIS A 110 -5.93 -17.46 -44.34
CA HIS A 110 -7.13 -17.79 -43.56
C HIS A 110 -6.91 -19.07 -42.74
N GLY A 111 -7.31 -19.07 -41.46
CA GLY A 111 -7.38 -20.29 -40.64
C GLY A 111 -6.08 -20.74 -39.96
N LEU A 112 -5.01 -19.94 -39.96
CA LEU A 112 -3.75 -20.31 -39.30
C LEU A 112 -3.86 -20.19 -37.77
N ALA A 113 -3.50 -21.26 -37.06
CA ALA A 113 -3.63 -21.34 -35.60
C ALA A 113 -2.55 -20.51 -34.88
N THR A 114 -2.82 -19.25 -34.55
CA THR A 114 -1.87 -18.39 -33.82
C THR A 114 -1.67 -18.84 -32.36
N SER A 115 -2.66 -19.48 -31.76
CA SER A 115 -2.62 -20.02 -30.38
C SER A 115 -1.68 -21.21 -30.23
N ALA A 116 -1.35 -21.92 -31.32
CA ALA A 116 -0.43 -23.06 -31.30
C ALA A 116 1.04 -22.64 -31.07
N VAL A 117 1.39 -21.37 -31.32
CA VAL A 117 2.73 -20.81 -31.10
C VAL A 117 2.91 -20.48 -29.62
N ASN A 118 3.13 -21.53 -28.82
CA ASN A 118 3.35 -21.47 -27.38
C ASN A 118 4.49 -22.44 -26.98
N SER A 119 4.87 -22.40 -25.71
CA SER A 119 5.84 -23.30 -25.09
C SER A 119 5.20 -24.49 -24.36
N LEU A 120 3.88 -24.65 -24.44
CA LEU A 120 3.20 -25.79 -23.83
C LEU A 120 3.82 -27.08 -24.42
N ASP A 121 4.10 -28.04 -23.55
CA ASP A 121 4.77 -29.32 -23.83
C ASP A 121 6.30 -29.27 -24.02
N VAL A 122 6.94 -28.10 -23.88
CA VAL A 122 8.40 -28.01 -23.84
C VAL A 122 8.89 -28.19 -22.40
N PHE A 123 9.75 -29.17 -22.18
CA PHE A 123 10.33 -29.44 -20.86
C PHE A 123 11.31 -28.32 -20.45
N VAL A 124 11.23 -27.81 -19.23
CA VAL A 124 12.15 -26.79 -18.71
C VAL A 124 13.20 -27.46 -17.81
N PRO A 125 14.51 -27.46 -18.18
CA PRO A 125 15.54 -28.21 -17.48
C PRO A 125 16.10 -27.47 -16.25
N VAL A 126 15.28 -26.68 -15.55
CA VAL A 126 15.70 -25.91 -14.37
C VAL A 126 14.88 -26.38 -13.17
N LEU A 127 15.50 -27.21 -12.32
CA LEU A 127 14.89 -27.73 -11.09
C LEU A 127 15.81 -27.46 -9.89
N PRO A 128 15.26 -27.04 -8.74
CA PRO A 128 16.05 -26.74 -7.54
C PRO A 128 16.46 -27.98 -6.73
N PHE A 129 16.29 -29.20 -7.26
CA PHE A 129 16.40 -30.46 -6.53
C PHE A 129 17.59 -31.33 -6.95
N PHE A 130 18.76 -30.73 -7.20
CA PHE A 130 19.96 -31.50 -7.55
C PHE A 130 20.93 -31.65 -6.37
N GLU A 131 21.36 -32.87 -6.09
CA GLU A 131 22.40 -33.19 -5.11
C GLU A 131 23.62 -33.82 -5.81
N ARG A 132 24.84 -33.37 -5.46
CA ARG A 132 26.06 -34.11 -5.80
C ARG A 132 26.14 -35.28 -4.84
N ILE A 133 26.31 -36.52 -5.31
CA ILE A 133 26.53 -37.67 -4.41
C ILE A 133 27.63 -37.29 -3.41
N SER A 134 27.25 -37.19 -2.14
CA SER A 134 28.21 -37.19 -1.05
C SER A 134 28.62 -38.65 -0.86
N ASN A 135 29.86 -38.99 -1.22
CA ASN A 135 30.47 -40.27 -0.86
C ASN A 135 30.85 -40.33 0.62
N GLU A 136 30.54 -39.27 1.39
CA GLU A 136 30.76 -39.30 2.83
C GLU A 136 29.66 -40.12 3.50
N PRO A 137 30.02 -41.15 4.27
CA PRO A 137 29.04 -41.81 5.13
C PRO A 137 28.52 -40.76 6.10
N ARG A 138 27.25 -40.35 5.95
CA ARG A 138 26.56 -39.60 7.01
C ARG A 138 26.66 -40.46 8.25
N GLY A 139 27.46 -40.01 9.22
CA GLY A 139 27.70 -40.72 10.46
C GLY A 139 26.37 -41.15 11.06
N ASP A 140 26.27 -42.43 11.36
CA ASP A 140 25.13 -43.01 12.05
C ASP A 140 24.73 -42.09 13.19
N SER A 141 23.46 -41.68 13.15
CA SER A 141 22.74 -41.38 14.38
C SER A 141 22.96 -42.61 15.25
N LYS A 142 23.75 -42.47 16.32
CA LYS A 142 24.02 -43.55 17.28
C LYS A 142 22.69 -44.22 17.64
N GLY A 143 22.49 -45.43 17.13
CA GLY A 143 21.35 -46.25 17.50
C GLY A 143 20.77 -47.17 16.42
N LEU A 144 21.56 -47.87 15.60
CA LEU A 144 21.40 -49.33 15.39
C LEU A 144 22.45 -49.88 14.41
N MET A 145 23.04 -51.01 14.78
CA MET A 145 23.99 -51.79 14.00
C MET A 145 23.32 -52.56 12.84
N VAL A 146 24.02 -52.59 11.70
CA VAL A 146 23.91 -53.52 10.55
C VAL A 146 22.73 -53.34 9.58
N SER A 147 23.04 -52.91 8.35
CA SER A 147 22.76 -53.71 7.14
C SER A 147 23.59 -53.26 5.95
N LEU A 148 24.36 -54.21 5.42
CA LEU A 148 24.99 -54.19 4.11
C LEU A 148 23.94 -53.99 3.00
N GLY A 149 24.26 -53.14 2.03
CA GLY A 149 23.69 -53.21 0.68
C GLY A 149 22.24 -52.73 0.52
N LYS A 150 22.08 -51.41 0.39
CA LYS A 150 21.14 -50.75 -0.53
C LYS A 150 21.46 -49.25 -0.51
N ILE A 151 21.92 -48.72 -1.64
CA ILE A 151 21.95 -47.27 -1.88
C ILE A 151 20.52 -46.80 -1.65
N ARG A 152 20.29 -46.00 -0.60
CA ARG A 152 18.99 -45.38 -0.39
C ARG A 152 18.75 -44.48 -1.61
N GLU A 153 17.66 -44.72 -2.34
CA GLU A 153 17.17 -43.78 -3.35
C GLU A 153 16.96 -42.44 -2.64
N SER A 154 17.83 -41.47 -2.89
CA SER A 154 17.59 -40.10 -2.45
C SER A 154 16.33 -39.64 -3.18
N GLY A 155 15.38 -39.03 -2.48
CA GLY A 155 14.21 -38.38 -3.10
C GLY A 155 14.57 -37.13 -3.92
N VAL A 156 15.86 -36.92 -4.19
CA VAL A 156 16.48 -35.74 -4.81
C VAL A 156 17.21 -36.20 -6.08
N LEU A 157 17.16 -35.38 -7.14
CA LEU A 157 17.76 -35.73 -8.43
C LEU A 157 19.28 -35.66 -8.37
N HIS A 158 19.95 -36.55 -9.10
CA HIS A 158 21.41 -36.57 -9.11
C HIS A 158 21.97 -35.58 -10.15
N VAL A 159 23.05 -34.87 -9.81
CA VAL A 159 23.73 -33.95 -10.76
C VAL A 159 24.22 -34.68 -12.03
N GLY A 160 24.52 -35.97 -11.93
CA GLY A 160 24.88 -36.80 -13.09
C GLY A 160 23.77 -36.95 -14.12
N ASP A 161 22.50 -36.76 -13.72
CA ASP A 161 21.35 -36.87 -14.62
C ASP A 161 21.12 -35.60 -15.44
N LEU A 162 21.89 -34.53 -15.19
CA LEU A 162 21.73 -33.24 -15.88
C LEU A 162 21.81 -33.38 -17.42
N HIS A 163 22.59 -34.35 -17.91
CA HIS A 163 22.62 -34.67 -19.33
C HIS A 163 21.28 -35.20 -19.86
N LEU A 164 20.58 -36.05 -19.10
CA LEU A 164 19.26 -36.58 -19.46
C LEU A 164 18.21 -35.46 -19.53
N PHE A 165 18.28 -34.49 -18.62
CA PHE A 165 17.40 -33.33 -18.61
C PHE A 165 17.62 -32.43 -19.84
N LEU A 166 18.88 -32.21 -20.22
CA LEU A 166 19.21 -31.49 -21.45
C LEU A 166 18.78 -32.26 -22.70
N GLN A 167 18.90 -33.60 -22.70
CA GLN A 167 18.40 -34.44 -23.78
C GLN A 167 16.87 -34.36 -23.91
N GLU A 168 16.13 -34.42 -22.79
CA GLU A 168 14.67 -34.31 -22.79
C GLU A 168 14.19 -32.90 -23.16
N HIS A 169 14.88 -31.85 -22.74
CA HIS A 169 14.62 -30.49 -23.21
C HIS A 169 14.82 -30.38 -24.72
N LYS A 170 15.93 -30.91 -25.24
CA LYS A 170 16.20 -30.94 -26.69
C LYS A 170 15.13 -31.75 -27.44
N ARG A 171 14.74 -32.92 -26.92
CA ARG A 171 13.73 -33.80 -27.52
C ARG A 171 12.37 -33.11 -27.58
N SER A 172 11.89 -32.57 -26.47
CA SER A 172 10.59 -31.87 -26.37
C SER A 172 10.56 -30.60 -27.22
N LEU A 173 11.63 -29.79 -27.20
CA LEU A 173 11.73 -28.59 -28.03
C LEU A 173 11.72 -28.93 -29.53
N ASN A 174 12.48 -29.96 -29.94
CA ASN A 174 12.47 -30.42 -31.33
C ASN A 174 11.10 -30.96 -31.73
N SER A 175 10.45 -31.75 -30.87
CA SER A 175 9.09 -32.25 -31.11
C SER A 175 8.10 -31.10 -31.32
N LYS A 176 8.20 -30.03 -30.51
CA LYS A 176 7.36 -28.84 -30.68
C LYS A 176 7.65 -28.12 -31.99
N ILE A 177 8.92 -27.95 -32.34
CA ILE A 177 9.32 -27.30 -33.60
C ILE A 177 8.83 -28.11 -34.81
N SER A 178 8.92 -29.44 -34.77
CA SER A 178 8.42 -30.32 -35.84
C SER A 178 6.90 -30.28 -35.96
N SER A 179 6.16 -30.06 -34.89
CA SER A 179 4.69 -29.91 -34.96
C SER A 179 4.23 -28.71 -35.80
N PHE A 180 5.11 -27.73 -36.03
CA PHE A 180 4.81 -26.58 -36.88
C PHE A 180 4.88 -26.88 -38.38
N ASP A 181 5.44 -28.03 -38.77
CA ASP A 181 5.60 -28.43 -40.17
C ASP A 181 4.22 -28.66 -40.81
N ASP A 182 3.32 -29.34 -40.08
CA ASP A 182 1.95 -29.60 -40.53
C ASP A 182 1.05 -28.37 -40.41
N LEU A 183 1.30 -27.50 -39.42
CA LEU A 183 0.46 -26.34 -39.11
C LEU A 183 0.72 -25.14 -40.01
N TYR A 184 1.95 -24.97 -40.51
CA TYR A 184 2.35 -23.82 -41.34
C TYR A 184 3.09 -24.26 -42.61
N PRO A 185 2.39 -24.89 -43.58
CA PRO A 185 3.01 -25.43 -44.79
C PRO A 185 3.52 -24.35 -45.75
N THR A 186 2.96 -23.14 -45.70
CA THR A 186 3.30 -22.04 -46.62
C THR A 186 4.26 -21.04 -45.96
N GLU A 187 5.46 -20.88 -46.54
CA GLU A 187 6.49 -19.99 -46.00
C GLU A 187 6.21 -18.49 -46.24
N ASN A 188 5.37 -18.17 -47.23
CA ASN A 188 5.14 -16.78 -47.67
C ASN A 188 4.25 -15.97 -46.71
N TYR A 189 3.48 -16.61 -45.82
CA TYR A 189 2.64 -15.91 -44.86
C TYR A 189 3.46 -15.29 -43.71
N LEU A 190 2.89 -14.30 -43.01
CA LEU A 190 3.57 -13.64 -41.89
C LEU A 190 3.78 -14.58 -40.71
N ILE A 191 2.82 -15.48 -40.49
CA ILE A 191 3.01 -16.65 -39.65
C ILE A 191 3.47 -17.82 -40.52
N ASN A 192 4.69 -18.30 -40.26
CA ASN A 192 5.31 -19.42 -40.95
C ASN A 192 6.13 -20.24 -39.96
N ARG A 193 6.61 -21.40 -40.40
CA ARG A 193 7.44 -22.30 -39.60
C ARG A 193 8.61 -21.57 -38.93
N VAL A 194 9.26 -20.66 -39.64
CA VAL A 194 10.43 -19.94 -39.17
C VAL A 194 10.08 -18.96 -38.04
N SER A 195 9.01 -18.17 -38.20
CA SER A 195 8.55 -17.23 -37.17
C SER A 195 7.97 -17.97 -35.96
N ALA A 196 7.22 -19.06 -36.16
CA ALA A 196 6.70 -19.91 -35.09
C ALA A 196 7.82 -20.58 -34.27
N ARG A 197 8.87 -21.08 -34.94
CA ARG A 197 10.07 -21.63 -34.28
C ARG A 197 10.76 -20.60 -33.41
N VAL A 198 10.98 -19.38 -33.92
CA VAL A 198 11.66 -18.31 -33.17
C VAL A 198 10.86 -17.93 -31.95
N VAL A 199 9.56 -17.67 -32.11
CA VAL A 199 8.69 -17.27 -31.00
C VAL A 199 8.64 -18.36 -29.92
N SER A 200 8.43 -19.62 -30.29
CA SER A 200 8.34 -20.74 -29.33
C SER A 200 9.66 -20.95 -28.57
N THR A 201 10.79 -20.84 -29.26
CA THR A 201 12.12 -20.90 -28.62
C THR A 201 12.33 -19.76 -27.62
N LEU A 202 11.90 -18.53 -27.97
CA LEU A 202 12.04 -17.37 -27.09
C LEU A 202 11.09 -17.43 -25.88
N ILE A 203 9.89 -17.99 -26.06
CA ILE A 203 8.97 -18.22 -24.92
C ILE A 203 9.61 -19.22 -23.95
N ASN A 204 10.19 -20.32 -24.45
CA ASN A 204 10.89 -21.28 -23.59
C ASN A 204 12.13 -20.68 -22.92
N ALA A 205 12.91 -19.84 -23.62
CA ALA A 205 14.04 -19.12 -23.00
C ALA A 205 13.58 -18.23 -21.83
N ARG A 206 12.42 -17.57 -21.96
CA ARG A 206 11.82 -16.78 -20.87
C ARG A 206 11.40 -17.66 -19.69
N GLU A 207 10.81 -18.82 -19.96
CA GLU A 207 10.46 -19.78 -18.90
C GLU A 207 11.70 -20.28 -18.16
N ILE A 208 12.79 -20.57 -18.87
CA ILE A 208 14.08 -20.93 -18.25
C ILE A 208 14.54 -19.80 -17.31
N SER A 209 14.58 -18.54 -17.76
CA SER A 209 14.93 -17.40 -16.91
C SER A 209 14.05 -17.29 -15.66
N SER A 210 12.73 -17.49 -15.82
CA SER A 210 11.78 -17.44 -14.70
C SER A 210 11.99 -18.57 -13.69
N ASN A 211 12.26 -19.78 -14.17
CA ASN A 211 12.50 -20.94 -13.32
C ASN A 211 13.85 -20.83 -12.59
N VAL A 212 14.88 -20.22 -13.20
CA VAL A 212 16.16 -19.95 -12.52
C VAL A 212 15.94 -19.03 -11.32
N ARG A 213 15.20 -17.92 -11.50
CA ARG A 213 14.85 -17.01 -10.40
C ARG A 213 14.06 -17.73 -9.31
N SER A 214 13.01 -18.44 -9.71
CA SER A 214 12.13 -19.16 -8.78
C SER A 214 12.90 -20.23 -7.99
N GLY A 215 13.84 -20.94 -8.64
CA GLY A 215 14.69 -21.92 -7.98
C GLY A 215 15.63 -21.32 -6.95
N ILE A 216 16.23 -20.16 -7.24
CA ILE A 216 17.08 -19.45 -6.27
C ILE A 216 16.25 -18.93 -5.09
N ASP A 217 15.08 -18.33 -5.36
CA ASP A 217 14.18 -17.83 -4.31
C ASP A 217 13.63 -18.99 -3.44
N TYR A 218 13.39 -20.16 -4.04
CA TYR A 218 13.01 -21.37 -3.30
C TYR A 218 14.13 -21.84 -2.34
N ILE A 219 15.39 -21.88 -2.80
CA ILE A 219 16.53 -22.26 -1.95
C ILE A 219 16.66 -21.29 -0.77
N GLU A 220 16.49 -19.99 -1.01
CA GLU A 220 16.51 -18.97 0.05
C GLU A 220 15.39 -19.20 1.07
N HIS A 221 14.17 -19.45 0.60
CA HIS A 221 13.03 -19.73 1.48
C HIS A 221 13.23 -21.01 2.30
N MET A 222 13.72 -22.09 1.67
CA MET A 222 14.05 -23.33 2.37
C MET A 222 15.09 -23.10 3.48
N LEU A 223 16.15 -22.33 3.20
CA LEU A 223 17.16 -22.00 4.22
C LEU A 223 16.59 -21.13 5.34
N PHE A 224 15.69 -20.21 5.01
CA PHE A 224 14.98 -19.41 6.00
C PHE A 224 14.12 -20.27 6.93
N GLU A 225 13.35 -21.22 6.39
CA GLU A 225 12.54 -22.15 7.19
C GLU A 225 13.39 -23.06 8.09
N GLN A 226 14.54 -23.52 7.60
CA GLN A 226 15.49 -24.28 8.43
C GLN A 226 16.02 -23.44 9.59
N LEU A 227 16.35 -22.17 9.34
CA LEU A 227 16.77 -21.24 10.38
C LEU A 227 15.64 -20.95 11.39
N LEU A 228 14.41 -20.77 10.90
CA LEU A 228 13.23 -20.55 11.73
C LEU A 228 12.96 -21.77 12.64
N THR A 229 13.10 -22.98 12.10
CA THR A 229 12.97 -24.23 12.87
C THR A 229 14.06 -24.32 13.94
N ALA A 230 15.30 -23.92 13.63
CA ALA A 230 16.42 -23.96 14.56
C ALA A 230 16.32 -22.93 15.70
N ILE A 231 15.81 -21.72 15.41
CA ILE A 231 15.69 -20.62 16.40
C ILE A 231 14.36 -20.70 17.16
N GLY A 232 13.27 -21.10 16.49
CA GLY A 232 11.95 -21.37 17.06
C GLY A 232 10.89 -20.28 16.87
N LYS A 233 11.24 -19.02 16.58
CA LYS A 233 10.24 -17.95 16.37
C LYS A 233 10.76 -16.78 15.53
N GLU A 234 9.92 -16.32 14.60
CA GLU A 234 10.10 -15.04 13.88
C GLU A 234 9.48 -13.90 14.69
N LEU A 235 10.21 -12.79 14.86
CA LEU A 235 9.72 -11.60 15.54
C LEU A 235 8.79 -10.81 14.61
N LYS A 236 7.50 -10.75 14.96
CA LYS A 236 6.50 -9.98 14.22
C LYS A 236 6.34 -8.56 14.81
N PRO A 237 5.76 -7.61 14.04
CA PRO A 237 5.44 -6.28 14.57
C PRO A 237 4.59 -6.32 15.85
N LEU A 238 3.68 -7.28 15.94
CA LEU A 238 2.86 -7.51 17.14
C LEU A 238 3.69 -7.91 18.36
N ASP A 239 4.68 -8.80 18.18
CA ASP A 239 5.58 -9.20 19.27
C ASP A 239 6.37 -8.01 19.79
N PHE A 240 6.85 -7.16 18.88
CA PHE A 240 7.56 -5.94 19.24
C PHE A 240 6.67 -4.96 20.00
N ARG A 241 5.42 -4.77 19.58
CA ARG A 241 4.46 -3.93 20.31
C ARG A 241 4.23 -4.42 21.73
N ASN A 242 3.95 -5.72 21.89
CA ASN A 242 3.73 -6.33 23.20
C ASN A 242 4.98 -6.19 24.10
N TYR A 243 6.16 -6.38 23.52
CA TYR A 243 7.44 -6.18 24.21
C TYR A 243 7.58 -4.74 24.72
N ILE A 244 7.31 -3.74 23.88
CA ILE A 244 7.41 -2.33 24.25
C ILE A 244 6.38 -1.95 25.32
N GLU A 245 5.13 -2.39 25.19
CA GLU A 245 4.07 -2.14 26.19
C GLU A 245 4.43 -2.71 27.57
N TYR A 246 5.03 -3.91 27.61
CA TYR A 246 5.52 -4.49 28.86
C TYR A 246 6.63 -3.65 29.48
N HIS A 247 7.59 -3.20 28.68
CA HIS A 247 8.72 -2.39 29.17
C HIS A 247 8.30 -1.00 29.63
N TYR A 248 7.27 -0.41 29.03
CA TYR A 248 6.72 0.87 29.49
C TYR A 248 6.28 0.82 30.96
N ARG A 249 5.70 -0.30 31.41
CA ARG A 249 5.27 -0.49 32.80
C ARG A 249 6.44 -0.60 33.79
N ILE A 250 7.61 -0.99 33.32
CA ILE A 250 8.80 -1.18 34.15
C ILE A 250 9.64 0.09 34.19
N LEU A 251 9.79 0.76 33.04
CA LEU A 251 10.71 1.88 32.87
C LEU A 251 10.13 3.23 33.32
N PHE A 252 8.82 3.43 33.19
CA PHE A 252 8.17 4.69 33.52
C PHE A 252 7.40 4.60 34.83
N LYS A 253 7.38 5.72 35.57
CA LYS A 253 6.38 5.91 36.63
C LYS A 253 4.99 6.05 35.98
N ASP A 254 3.93 5.73 36.72
CA ASP A 254 2.53 5.78 36.23
C ASP A 254 2.11 7.14 35.63
N GLU A 255 2.72 8.24 36.10
CA GLU A 255 2.50 9.59 35.58
C GLU A 255 3.08 9.81 34.18
N PHE A 256 4.19 9.14 33.85
CA PHE A 256 4.93 9.28 32.60
C PHE A 256 4.73 8.10 31.65
N SER A 257 4.10 7.02 32.11
CA SER A 257 3.79 5.88 31.26
C SER A 257 2.88 6.32 30.10
N PRO A 258 3.16 5.88 28.87
CA PRO A 258 2.26 6.07 27.74
C PRO A 258 0.84 5.59 28.06
N ARG A 259 -0.16 6.35 27.63
CA ARG A 259 -1.59 6.08 27.85
C ARG A 259 -2.31 5.96 26.50
N PRO A 260 -3.37 5.14 26.43
CA PRO A 260 -4.19 5.07 25.23
C PRO A 260 -4.78 6.45 24.92
N PHE A 261 -4.72 6.88 23.66
CA PHE A 261 -5.41 8.07 23.16
C PHE A 261 -6.91 7.77 23.11
N CYS A 262 -7.58 7.94 24.24
CA CYS A 262 -9.01 7.76 24.40
C CYS A 262 -9.51 8.71 25.48
N TYR A 263 -10.33 9.67 25.08
CA TYR A 263 -10.83 10.74 25.94
C TYR A 263 -12.35 10.70 26.04
N PRO A 264 -12.91 10.56 27.26
CA PRO A 264 -14.32 10.79 27.47
C PRO A 264 -14.62 12.29 27.36
N ILE A 265 -15.55 12.64 26.49
CA ILE A 265 -16.05 14.00 26.33
C ILE A 265 -17.13 14.19 27.39
N ARG A 266 -16.84 14.92 28.46
CA ARG A 266 -17.76 15.14 29.58
C ARG A 266 -17.64 16.52 30.18
N ARG A 267 -18.71 17.00 30.80
CA ARG A 267 -18.65 18.18 31.68
C ARG A 267 -18.07 17.79 33.04
N ALA A 268 -17.63 18.78 33.82
CA ALA A 268 -17.31 18.53 35.22
C ALA A 268 -18.52 17.91 35.93
N ASP A 269 -18.27 16.87 36.72
CA ASP A 269 -19.28 16.15 37.53
C ASP A 269 -20.45 15.52 36.74
N HIS A 270 -20.29 15.28 35.43
CA HIS A 270 -21.31 14.66 34.59
C HIS A 270 -20.83 13.38 33.90
N ASP A 271 -21.79 12.55 33.48
CA ASP A 271 -21.53 11.40 32.64
C ASP A 271 -20.94 11.80 31.27
N PRO A 272 -20.09 10.93 30.66
CA PRO A 272 -19.58 11.18 29.32
C PRO A 272 -20.67 11.31 28.27
N GLU A 273 -20.68 12.44 27.57
CA GLU A 273 -21.49 12.69 26.39
C GLU A 273 -20.93 11.93 25.18
N GLY A 274 -19.63 11.67 25.12
CA GLY A 274 -19.02 10.92 24.02
C GLY A 274 -17.62 10.42 24.32
N LEU A 275 -16.99 9.83 23.30
CA LEU A 275 -15.61 9.34 23.33
C LEU A 275 -14.88 9.80 22.08
N LEU A 276 -13.64 10.26 22.24
CA LEU A 276 -12.72 10.57 21.15
C LEU A 276 -11.47 9.68 21.29
N SER A 277 -11.16 8.90 20.27
CA SER A 277 -9.99 8.04 20.24
C SER A 277 -9.24 8.15 18.92
N ILE A 278 -7.92 7.96 18.95
CA ILE A 278 -7.13 7.66 17.75
C ILE A 278 -6.77 6.18 17.84
N GLU A 279 -7.19 5.41 16.85
CA GLU A 279 -7.07 3.96 16.85
C GLU A 279 -6.15 3.50 15.71
N ALA A 280 -5.31 2.51 15.99
CA ALA A 280 -4.56 1.78 14.99
C ALA A 280 -5.37 0.58 14.50
N ILE A 281 -5.52 0.45 13.19
CA ILE A 281 -6.16 -0.67 12.53
C ILE A 281 -5.06 -1.70 12.23
N PRO A 282 -5.09 -2.88 12.86
CA PRO A 282 -4.10 -3.92 12.58
C PRO A 282 -4.30 -4.49 11.18
N ASN A 283 -3.18 -4.82 10.50
CA ASN A 283 -3.19 -5.42 9.16
C ASN A 283 -3.72 -6.88 9.17
N ASP A 284 -3.78 -7.51 10.34
CA ASP A 284 -4.22 -8.91 10.53
C ASP A 284 -5.75 -9.08 10.64
N GLY A 285 -6.53 -8.03 10.35
CA GLY A 285 -8.00 -8.06 10.47
C GLY A 285 -8.53 -8.03 11.91
N GLY A 286 -7.66 -7.79 12.89
CA GLY A 286 -8.05 -7.61 14.30
C GLY A 286 -8.84 -6.32 14.56
N LEU A 287 -9.41 -6.22 15.76
CA LEU A 287 -10.13 -5.02 16.19
C LEU A 287 -9.18 -3.82 16.31
N ALA A 288 -9.65 -2.64 15.89
CA ALA A 288 -8.92 -1.40 16.05
C ALA A 288 -8.71 -1.08 17.54
N GLN A 289 -7.50 -0.67 17.90
CA GLN A 289 -7.11 -0.39 19.29
C GLN A 289 -6.57 1.04 19.43
N PRO A 290 -6.91 1.77 20.51
CA PRO A 290 -6.35 3.09 20.76
C PRO A 290 -4.81 3.08 20.75
N ILE A 291 -4.20 4.08 20.12
CA ILE A 291 -2.74 4.22 20.10
C ILE A 291 -2.23 4.65 21.47
N TYR A 292 -1.07 4.15 21.88
CA TYR A 292 -0.41 4.59 23.09
C TYR A 292 0.43 5.84 22.80
N THR A 293 0.24 6.86 23.64
CA THR A 293 0.91 8.15 23.49
C THR A 293 1.44 8.63 24.83
N GLN A 294 2.58 9.30 24.81
CA GLN A 294 3.02 10.10 25.95
C GLN A 294 2.19 11.36 25.99
N VAL A 295 1.61 11.66 27.15
CA VAL A 295 0.65 12.75 27.31
C VAL A 295 1.16 13.73 28.34
N ARG A 296 1.17 15.02 27.97
CA ARG A 296 1.28 16.12 28.92
C ARG A 296 -0.06 16.83 29.04
N TYR A 297 -0.62 16.82 30.24
CA TYR A 297 -1.87 17.51 30.58
C TYR A 297 -1.59 18.92 31.13
N SER A 298 -2.45 19.87 30.79
CA SER A 298 -2.52 21.19 31.42
C SER A 298 -3.98 21.62 31.55
N SER A 299 -4.43 21.87 32.78
CA SER A 299 -5.80 22.29 33.10
C SER A 299 -6.06 23.78 32.84
N SER A 300 -5.00 24.62 32.88
CA SER A 300 -5.09 26.08 32.79
C SER A 300 -4.21 26.64 31.66
N GLY A 301 -4.59 26.40 30.41
CA GLY A 301 -3.92 26.96 29.25
C GLY A 301 -4.28 28.44 28.99
N SER A 302 -3.36 29.22 28.43
CA SER A 302 -3.64 30.59 27.92
C SER A 302 -4.73 30.54 26.83
N PRO A 303 -5.81 31.33 26.85
CA PRO A 303 -6.89 31.22 25.87
C PRO A 303 -6.39 31.21 24.41
N MET A 304 -6.94 30.32 23.58
CA MET A 304 -6.63 30.25 22.15
C MET A 304 -7.72 30.92 21.32
N LYS A 305 -7.35 31.35 20.12
CA LYS A 305 -8.23 32.06 19.19
C LYS A 305 -8.44 31.25 17.91
N ILE A 306 -9.69 31.24 17.44
CA ILE A 306 -10.11 30.68 16.16
C ILE A 306 -10.55 31.84 15.27
N PRO A 307 -9.87 32.11 14.14
CA PRO A 307 -10.31 33.11 13.18
C PRO A 307 -11.51 32.55 12.40
N ILE A 308 -12.65 33.26 12.43
CA ILE A 308 -13.84 32.91 11.59
C ILE A 308 -13.87 33.78 10.34
N SER A 309 -13.50 35.05 10.47
CA SER A 309 -13.46 36.02 9.38
C SER A 309 -12.29 36.98 9.58
N ALA A 310 -12.00 37.82 8.58
CA ALA A 310 -10.88 38.77 8.62
C ALA A 310 -10.90 39.72 9.85
N GLY A 311 -12.06 39.92 10.48
CA GLY A 311 -12.20 40.78 11.66
C GLY A 311 -12.69 40.09 12.93
N THR A 312 -13.06 38.79 12.89
CA THR A 312 -13.72 38.13 14.02
C THR A 312 -12.96 36.89 14.47
N ASN A 313 -12.53 36.89 15.72
CA ASN A 313 -11.86 35.78 16.38
C ASN A 313 -12.71 35.26 17.55
N ILE A 314 -13.01 33.96 17.56
CA ILE A 314 -13.58 33.30 18.74
C ILE A 314 -12.44 32.96 19.70
N THR A 315 -12.59 33.32 20.97
CA THR A 315 -11.66 32.89 22.01
C THR A 315 -12.22 31.69 22.75
N PHE A 316 -11.42 30.65 22.92
CA PHE A 316 -11.79 29.44 23.65
C PHE A 316 -10.70 29.05 24.67
N GLY A 317 -11.12 28.38 25.73
CA GLY A 317 -10.26 27.85 26.77
C GLY A 317 -10.67 26.42 27.12
N GLY A 318 -9.94 25.80 28.03
CA GLY A 318 -10.21 24.45 28.49
C GLY A 318 -8.92 23.66 28.70
N GLU A 319 -9.12 22.38 28.96
CA GLU A 319 -8.04 21.42 29.14
C GLU A 319 -7.21 21.24 27.87
N ARG A 320 -5.90 21.07 28.04
CA ARG A 320 -4.95 20.82 26.95
C ARG A 320 -4.20 19.54 27.15
N TYR A 321 -4.14 18.76 26.08
CA TYR A 321 -3.40 17.52 26.02
C TYR A 321 -2.42 17.61 24.85
N VAL A 322 -1.12 17.49 25.15
CA VAL A 322 -0.08 17.38 24.13
C VAL A 322 0.36 15.93 24.07
N HIS A 323 0.24 15.35 22.88
CA HIS A 323 0.54 13.93 22.63
C HIS A 323 1.83 13.77 21.84
N GLY A 324 2.70 12.88 22.31
CA GLY A 324 3.84 12.37 21.57
C GLY A 324 3.67 10.88 21.31
N CYS A 325 3.84 10.44 20.07
CA CYS A 325 3.80 9.03 19.70
C CYS A 325 5.03 8.67 18.88
N ILE A 326 5.61 7.50 19.15
CA ILE A 326 6.69 6.92 18.36
C ILE A 326 6.10 5.69 17.67
N LEU A 327 6.11 5.72 16.35
CA LEU A 327 5.58 4.64 15.52
C LEU A 327 6.75 3.83 14.94
N HIS A 328 6.54 2.53 14.81
CA HIS A 328 7.52 1.60 14.27
C HIS A 328 6.97 0.93 13.01
N SER A 329 7.81 0.79 11.99
CA SER A 329 7.50 0.03 10.77
C SER A 329 8.62 -0.96 10.48
N PHE A 330 8.23 -2.15 10.02
CA PHE A 330 9.14 -3.20 9.58
C PHE A 330 9.29 -3.13 8.05
N SER A 331 10.45 -3.53 7.53
CA SER A 331 10.71 -3.50 6.08
C SER A 331 9.73 -4.42 5.34
N GLY A 332 9.03 -3.89 4.34
CA GLY A 332 8.05 -4.64 3.55
C GLY A 332 6.62 -4.56 4.09
N ASP A 333 6.42 -3.96 5.27
CA ASP A 333 5.09 -3.65 5.79
C ASP A 333 4.66 -2.23 5.38
N SER A 334 3.38 -2.05 5.08
CA SER A 334 2.80 -0.74 4.72
C SER A 334 2.62 0.18 5.94
N GLY A 335 3.03 -0.30 7.13
CA GLY A 335 2.81 0.37 8.41
C GLY A 335 1.39 0.18 8.93
N ALA A 336 1.16 0.63 10.16
CA ALA A 336 -0.18 0.65 10.75
C ALA A 336 -1.02 1.76 10.08
N LYS A 337 -2.29 1.46 9.82
CA LYS A 337 -3.28 2.47 9.42
C LYS A 337 -3.92 3.05 10.67
N PHE A 338 -4.23 4.34 10.64
CA PHE A 338 -4.81 5.02 11.80
C PHE A 338 -6.14 5.64 11.44
N GLN A 339 -7.02 5.74 12.44
CA GLN A 339 -8.30 6.40 12.32
C GLN A 339 -8.59 7.24 13.56
N LEU A 340 -9.10 8.45 13.35
CA LEU A 340 -9.75 9.23 14.39
C LEU A 340 -11.19 8.76 14.51
N THR A 341 -11.58 8.32 15.70
CA THR A 341 -12.93 7.84 15.99
C THR A 341 -13.59 8.76 17.00
N ALA A 342 -14.74 9.31 16.66
CA ALA A 342 -15.57 10.12 17.53
C ALA A 342 -16.93 9.46 17.69
N ARG A 343 -17.28 9.08 18.93
CA ARG A 343 -18.53 8.40 19.26
C ARG A 343 -19.37 9.26 20.19
N ALA A 344 -20.61 9.53 19.80
CA ALA A 344 -21.61 10.17 20.65
C ALA A 344 -22.41 9.10 21.43
N ARG A 345 -22.83 9.42 22.65
CA ARG A 345 -23.87 8.66 23.35
C ARG A 345 -25.26 9.08 22.85
N GLN A 346 -26.30 8.48 23.41
CA GLN A 346 -27.66 8.91 23.14
C GLN A 346 -27.88 10.32 23.71
N PHE A 347 -28.56 11.19 22.96
CA PHE A 347 -28.90 12.56 23.37
C PHE A 347 -27.70 13.49 23.63
N SER A 348 -26.50 13.13 23.16
CA SER A 348 -25.31 13.96 23.28
C SER A 348 -25.02 14.71 21.99
N VAL A 349 -24.38 15.86 22.11
CA VAL A 349 -23.99 16.66 20.94
C VAL A 349 -22.75 17.50 21.25
N PHE A 350 -21.73 17.32 20.43
CA PHE A 350 -20.48 18.08 20.50
C PHE A 350 -19.90 18.28 19.09
N LEU A 351 -19.15 19.35 18.94
CA LEU A 351 -18.49 19.73 17.71
C LEU A 351 -17.02 19.35 17.79
N VAL A 352 -16.51 18.64 16.78
CA VAL A 352 -15.09 18.32 16.65
C VAL A 352 -14.52 19.16 15.52
N LEU A 353 -13.48 19.93 15.83
CA LEU A 353 -12.71 20.72 14.88
C LEU A 353 -11.34 20.08 14.70
N ILE A 354 -10.93 19.92 13.45
CA ILE A 354 -9.62 19.42 13.06
C ILE A 354 -8.88 20.53 12.32
N GLY A 355 -7.63 20.77 12.69
CA GLY A 355 -6.87 21.86 12.12
C GLY A 355 -5.40 21.85 12.49
N ARG A 356 -4.77 23.01 12.34
CA ARG A 356 -3.36 23.22 12.63
C ARG A 356 -3.19 24.23 13.76
N ILE A 357 -2.09 24.11 14.50
CA ILE A 357 -1.71 25.08 15.53
C ILE A 357 -0.48 25.85 15.04
N PRO A 358 -0.65 26.96 14.30
CA PRO A 358 0.46 27.72 13.74
C PRO A 358 1.21 28.57 14.78
N SER A 359 0.55 28.92 15.89
CA SER A 359 1.11 29.77 16.94
C SER A 359 0.63 29.33 18.32
N LYS A 360 1.24 29.87 19.38
CA LYS A 360 0.89 29.53 20.78
C LYS A 360 -0.59 29.78 21.11
N ASP A 361 -1.18 30.81 20.53
CA ASP A 361 -2.52 31.29 20.89
C ASP A 361 -3.52 31.23 19.72
N THR A 362 -3.15 30.60 18.59
CA THR A 362 -4.01 30.51 17.40
C THR A 362 -4.23 29.05 17.02
N PHE A 363 -5.50 28.68 16.77
CA PHE A 363 -5.89 27.43 16.15
C PHE A 363 -6.56 27.73 14.81
N ASP A 364 -6.08 27.09 13.75
CA ASP A 364 -6.57 27.27 12.38
C ASP A 364 -7.37 26.02 11.94
N PRO A 365 -8.71 26.03 12.07
CA PRO A 365 -9.56 24.89 11.75
C PRO A 365 -9.62 24.69 10.23
N SER A 366 -9.31 23.47 9.78
CA SER A 366 -9.47 23.08 8.38
C SER A 366 -10.79 22.36 8.13
N HIS A 367 -11.23 21.54 9.09
CA HIS A 367 -12.46 20.75 8.99
C HIS A 367 -13.21 20.80 10.31
N ALA A 368 -14.54 20.72 10.23
CA ALA A 368 -15.44 20.71 11.38
C ALA A 368 -16.56 19.71 11.12
N PHE A 369 -16.92 18.92 12.12
CA PHE A 369 -18.08 18.03 12.03
C PHE A 369 -18.78 17.90 13.38
N LEU A 370 -20.10 17.82 13.30
CA LEU A 370 -20.99 17.66 14.44
C LEU A 370 -21.17 16.16 14.71
N VAL A 371 -21.01 15.74 15.96
CA VAL A 371 -21.25 14.35 16.40
C VAL A 371 -22.48 14.38 17.29
N LYS A 372 -23.56 13.70 16.89
CA LYS A 372 -24.84 13.69 17.62
C LYS A 372 -25.38 12.28 17.82
N ASN A 373 -26.15 12.07 18.88
CA ASN A 373 -27.08 10.92 19.02
C ASN A 373 -26.61 9.55 18.46
N LYS A 374 -25.72 8.86 19.17
CA LYS A 374 -25.19 7.53 18.78
C LYS A 374 -24.40 7.52 17.46
N ASP A 375 -24.01 8.67 16.92
CA ASP A 375 -23.09 8.74 15.79
C ASP A 375 -21.75 8.08 16.15
N ASP A 376 -21.22 7.30 15.20
CA ASP A 376 -19.88 6.71 15.22
C ASP A 376 -19.14 7.17 13.96
N ILE A 377 -18.40 8.27 14.07
CA ILE A 377 -17.67 8.88 12.95
C ILE A 377 -16.23 8.38 12.99
N LYS A 378 -15.78 7.79 11.87
CA LYS A 378 -14.42 7.27 11.68
C LYS A 378 -13.75 7.97 10.51
N ILE A 379 -12.66 8.67 10.79
CA ILE A 379 -11.89 9.43 9.82
C ILE A 379 -10.50 8.79 9.69
N PRO A 380 -10.15 8.20 8.53
CA PRO A 380 -8.79 7.70 8.29
C PRO A 380 -7.75 8.82 8.43
N LEU A 381 -6.65 8.54 9.12
CA LEU A 381 -5.52 9.44 9.29
C LEU A 381 -4.33 8.94 8.48
N ASP A 382 -4.03 9.64 7.40
CA ASP A 382 -2.85 9.40 6.58
C ASP A 382 -1.69 10.26 7.08
N PHE A 383 -0.66 9.61 7.61
CA PHE A 383 0.53 10.28 8.10
C PHE A 383 1.60 10.35 7.02
N GLN A 384 2.07 11.57 6.71
CA GLN A 384 3.25 11.77 5.87
C GLN A 384 4.49 11.85 6.75
N THR A 385 5.46 10.98 6.49
CA THR A 385 6.74 11.00 7.20
C THR A 385 7.62 12.11 6.62
N ILE A 386 7.94 13.11 7.44
CA ILE A 386 8.89 14.17 7.05
C ILE A 386 10.31 13.62 7.22
N PRO A 387 11.22 13.80 6.23
CA PRO A 387 12.58 13.30 6.32
C PRO A 387 13.33 13.89 7.52
N THR A 388 14.19 13.07 8.13
CA THR A 388 15.01 13.49 9.28
C THR A 388 15.97 14.63 8.91
N PRO A 389 16.48 15.43 9.89
CA PRO A 389 17.45 16.50 9.64
C PRO A 389 18.62 16.08 8.76
N LYS A 390 19.18 14.89 9.04
CA LYS A 390 20.30 14.29 8.33
C LYS A 390 19.92 13.88 6.90
N GLN A 391 18.88 13.07 6.72
CA GLN A 391 18.46 12.61 5.38
C GLN A 391 18.13 13.76 4.44
N PHE A 392 17.49 14.81 4.96
CA PHE A 392 17.23 16.00 4.16
C PHE A 392 18.53 16.75 3.80
N LYS A 393 19.50 16.85 4.72
CA LYS A 393 20.79 17.48 4.44
C LYS A 393 21.52 16.72 3.32
N ASP A 394 21.59 15.40 3.42
CA ASP A 394 22.23 14.53 2.43
C ASP A 394 21.52 14.64 1.07
N ALA A 395 20.17 14.76 1.06
CA ALA A 395 19.38 14.90 -0.16
C ALA A 395 19.55 16.26 -0.87
N ILE A 396 19.81 17.34 -0.12
CA ILE A 396 20.02 18.67 -0.72
C ILE A 396 21.49 18.96 -1.04
N GLU A 397 22.43 18.13 -0.58
CA GLU A 397 23.88 18.35 -0.73
C GLU A 397 24.29 18.40 -2.21
N SER A 398 23.63 17.61 -3.06
CA SER A 398 23.87 17.59 -4.51
C SER A 398 23.15 18.70 -5.29
N LEU A 399 22.32 19.53 -4.64
CA LEU A 399 21.54 20.60 -5.29
C LEU A 399 22.32 21.92 -5.34
N SER A 400 21.95 22.80 -6.27
CA SER A 400 22.57 24.13 -6.38
C SER A 400 22.31 25.01 -5.14
N PRO A 401 23.14 26.03 -4.84
CA PRO A 401 22.96 26.88 -3.66
C PRO A 401 21.59 27.57 -3.56
N GLU A 402 20.99 27.93 -4.70
CA GLU A 402 19.65 28.54 -4.76
C GLU A 402 18.56 27.52 -4.44
N GLN A 403 18.65 26.31 -5.00
CA GLN A 403 17.74 25.21 -4.71
C GLN A 403 17.83 24.76 -3.25
N GLN A 404 19.04 24.76 -2.68
CA GLN A 404 19.25 24.48 -1.26
C GLN A 404 18.58 25.53 -0.36
N ARG A 405 18.67 26.83 -0.71
CA ARG A 405 17.99 27.90 0.05
C ARG A 405 16.48 27.72 -0.01
N PHE A 406 15.93 27.46 -1.19
CA PHE A 406 14.50 27.19 -1.36
C PHE A 406 14.06 25.96 -0.55
N ALA A 407 14.78 24.84 -0.66
CA ALA A 407 14.47 23.62 0.07
C ALA A 407 14.51 23.84 1.59
N LYS A 408 15.52 24.56 2.11
CA LYS A 408 15.63 24.90 3.55
C LYS A 408 14.46 25.78 4.00
N ALA A 409 14.07 26.79 3.22
CA ALA A 409 12.92 27.64 3.52
C ALA A 409 11.61 26.84 3.51
N TYR A 410 11.41 26.02 2.48
CA TYR A 410 10.24 25.16 2.33
C TYR A 410 10.13 24.16 3.50
N ARG A 411 11.25 23.54 3.91
CA ARG A 411 11.29 22.68 5.10
C ARG A 411 10.95 23.46 6.37
N GLY A 412 11.47 24.67 6.53
CA GLY A 412 11.13 25.54 7.66
C GLY A 412 9.62 25.80 7.74
N MET A 413 8.99 26.07 6.61
CA MET A 413 7.53 26.24 6.50
C MET A 413 6.77 24.94 6.78
N GLN A 414 7.27 23.79 6.29
CA GLN A 414 6.66 22.49 6.57
C GLN A 414 6.68 22.21 8.07
N LEU A 415 7.82 22.41 8.74
CA LEU A 415 8.00 22.16 10.17
C LEU A 415 7.10 23.04 11.05
N SER A 416 6.95 24.32 10.71
CA SER A 416 6.09 25.24 11.46
C SER A 416 4.59 24.92 11.36
N SER A 417 4.18 24.10 10.37
CA SER A 417 2.78 23.72 10.13
C SER A 417 2.47 22.25 10.49
N THR A 418 3.35 21.57 11.23
CA THR A 418 3.22 20.11 11.52
C THR A 418 2.30 19.76 12.69
N LEU A 419 1.98 20.71 13.56
CA LEU A 419 1.14 20.44 14.73
C LEU A 419 -0.31 20.23 14.33
N PHE A 420 -0.71 18.97 14.28
CA PHE A 420 -2.09 18.54 14.13
C PHE A 420 -2.86 18.80 15.43
N GLY A 421 -3.93 19.58 15.34
CA GLY A 421 -4.77 19.93 16.48
C GLY A 421 -6.18 19.40 16.32
N ILE A 422 -6.71 18.86 17.42
CA ILE A 422 -8.13 18.48 17.54
C ILE A 422 -8.72 19.33 18.68
N VAL A 423 -9.81 20.03 18.40
CA VAL A 423 -10.56 20.80 19.41
C VAL A 423 -11.95 20.21 19.51
N VAL A 424 -12.36 19.87 20.73
CA VAL A 424 -13.71 19.39 21.03
C VAL A 424 -14.47 20.49 21.76
N LEU A 425 -15.59 20.93 21.19
CA LEU A 425 -16.45 21.95 21.76
C LEU A 425 -17.78 21.32 22.18
N GLN A 426 -18.09 21.41 23.47
CA GLN A 426 -19.38 21.01 24.01
C GLN A 426 -20.43 22.07 23.69
N LEU A 427 -21.48 21.70 22.95
CA LEU A 427 -22.45 22.67 22.46
C LEU A 427 -23.56 22.98 23.46
N LYS A 428 -24.01 21.99 24.23
CA LYS A 428 -25.10 22.17 25.19
C LYS A 428 -24.87 23.30 26.22
N PRO A 429 -23.70 23.43 26.89
CA PRO A 429 -23.46 24.56 27.79
C PRO A 429 -23.47 25.92 27.09
N GLN A 430 -23.11 25.97 25.80
CA GLN A 430 -23.14 27.21 25.03
C GLN A 430 -24.57 27.57 24.61
N LEU A 431 -25.40 26.55 24.29
CA LEU A 431 -26.81 26.73 24.03
C LEU A 431 -27.55 27.24 25.27
N GLU A 432 -27.26 26.71 26.46
CA GLU A 432 -27.84 27.20 27.71
C GLU A 432 -27.56 28.68 27.93
N LYS A 433 -26.31 29.11 27.68
CA LYS A 433 -25.92 30.52 27.75
C LYS A 433 -26.62 31.38 26.70
N LEU A 434 -26.70 30.90 25.45
CA LEU A 434 -27.36 31.62 24.36
C LEU A 434 -28.85 31.84 24.65
N MET A 435 -29.50 30.83 25.24
CA MET A 435 -30.92 30.86 25.58
C MET A 435 -31.21 31.59 26.91
N LYS A 436 -30.18 32.04 27.61
CA LYS A 436 -30.24 32.69 28.95
C LYS A 436 -30.90 31.80 30.02
N VAL A 437 -30.79 30.48 29.88
CA VAL A 437 -31.27 29.50 30.86
C VAL A 437 -30.15 29.13 31.84
N PRO A 438 -30.49 28.68 33.07
CA PRO A 438 -29.48 28.22 34.03
C PRO A 438 -28.67 27.04 33.48
N ASN A 439 -27.46 26.86 34.00
CA ASN A 439 -26.63 25.68 33.71
C ASN A 439 -27.39 24.39 34.06
N ASP A 440 -27.23 23.36 33.23
CA ASP A 440 -27.85 22.04 33.36
C ASP A 440 -29.38 22.03 33.27
N ALA A 441 -29.96 23.09 32.70
CA ALA A 441 -31.39 23.16 32.42
C ALA A 441 -31.77 22.26 31.23
N LEU A 442 -30.95 22.23 30.18
CA LEU A 442 -31.21 21.43 28.97
C LEU A 442 -30.80 19.96 29.12
N THR A 443 -30.11 19.60 30.21
CA THR A 443 -29.74 18.20 30.49
C THR A 443 -30.96 17.32 30.77
N LYS A 444 -32.02 17.86 31.36
CA LYS A 444 -33.27 17.14 31.67
C LYS A 444 -34.28 17.17 30.51
N GLU A 445 -34.28 18.25 29.74
CA GLU A 445 -35.24 18.48 28.65
C GLU A 445 -34.67 18.08 27.29
N ILE A 446 -34.63 16.77 27.03
CA ILE A 446 -34.00 16.18 25.84
C ILE A 446 -34.70 16.63 24.55
N GLN A 447 -36.03 16.54 24.49
CA GLN A 447 -36.82 16.91 23.30
C GLN A 447 -36.67 18.38 22.94
N LEU A 448 -36.63 19.26 23.94
CA LEU A 448 -36.40 20.68 23.74
C LEU A 448 -34.99 20.93 23.19
N SER A 449 -33.97 20.27 23.74
CA SER A 449 -32.59 20.42 23.25
C SER A 449 -32.46 19.96 21.80
N GLU A 450 -33.04 18.82 21.44
CA GLU A 450 -33.01 18.32 20.05
C GLU A 450 -33.73 19.27 19.10
N SER A 451 -34.91 19.76 19.49
CA SER A 451 -35.68 20.70 18.69
C SER A 451 -34.91 22.00 18.47
N LEU A 452 -34.29 22.55 19.52
CA LEU A 452 -33.46 23.75 19.40
C LEU A 452 -32.29 23.55 18.43
N PHE A 453 -31.57 22.43 18.52
CA PHE A 453 -30.48 22.15 17.57
C PHE A 453 -31.00 22.02 16.14
N ASP A 454 -32.16 21.40 15.94
CA ASP A 454 -32.79 21.28 14.62
C ASP A 454 -33.16 22.65 14.03
N LEU A 455 -33.78 23.53 14.84
CA LEU A 455 -34.12 24.90 14.45
C LEU A 455 -32.90 25.74 14.08
N PHE A 456 -31.80 25.62 14.83
CA PHE A 456 -30.57 26.37 14.54
C PHE A 456 -29.81 25.82 13.33
N LEU A 457 -29.72 24.49 13.19
CA LEU A 457 -28.90 23.87 12.15
C LEU A 457 -29.62 23.79 10.79
N ASN A 458 -30.89 23.35 10.79
CA ASN A 458 -31.63 23.09 9.56
C ASN A 458 -32.45 24.31 9.10
N TYR A 459 -32.99 25.08 10.04
CA TYR A 459 -33.87 26.22 9.74
C TYR A 459 -33.21 27.59 9.92
N GLN A 460 -31.99 27.64 10.47
CA GLN A 460 -31.20 28.87 10.70
C GLN A 460 -31.97 29.99 11.42
N ILE A 461 -32.81 29.61 12.38
CA ILE A 461 -33.67 30.56 13.09
C ILE A 461 -32.81 31.43 14.04
N PRO A 462 -32.99 32.76 14.04
CA PRO A 462 -32.22 33.65 14.90
C PRO A 462 -32.51 33.36 16.38
N SER A 463 -31.46 33.40 17.19
CA SER A 463 -31.53 33.09 18.64
C SER A 463 -32.48 33.99 19.41
N ASP A 464 -32.68 35.22 18.95
CA ASP A 464 -33.51 36.22 19.64
C ASP A 464 -34.99 35.80 19.70
N LEU A 465 -35.49 35.08 18.69
CA LEU A 465 -36.87 34.58 18.67
C LEU A 465 -37.10 33.42 19.65
N LEU A 466 -36.05 32.68 19.96
CA LEU A 466 -36.09 31.48 20.79
C LEU A 466 -35.72 31.78 22.25
N SER A 467 -34.80 32.73 22.46
CA SER A 467 -34.23 33.07 23.77
C SER A 467 -35.25 33.67 24.74
N PHE A 468 -34.95 33.57 26.04
CA PHE A 468 -35.78 34.19 27.06
C PHE A 468 -35.61 35.73 27.09
N GLY A 469 -36.70 36.46 26.84
CA GLY A 469 -36.73 37.93 26.80
C GLY A 469 -36.98 38.63 28.14
N GLY A 470 -37.13 37.91 29.25
CA GLY A 470 -37.44 38.50 30.56
C GLY A 470 -36.22 38.86 31.43
N PRO A 471 -36.43 39.39 32.65
CA PRO A 471 -35.35 39.79 33.55
C PRO A 471 -34.51 38.59 34.02
N ASN A 472 -33.19 38.81 34.18
CA ASN A 472 -32.21 37.75 34.52
C ASN A 472 -32.50 36.99 35.83
N ASN A 473 -33.24 37.59 36.77
CA ASN A 473 -33.55 37.02 38.08
C ASN A 473 -34.86 36.20 38.14
N SER A 474 -35.44 35.88 36.98
CA SER A 474 -36.64 35.05 36.87
C SER A 474 -36.37 33.58 37.22
N ASN A 475 -37.40 32.89 37.72
CA ASN A 475 -37.29 31.51 38.20
C ASN A 475 -36.94 30.55 37.04
N ARG A 476 -36.19 29.48 37.34
CA ARG A 476 -35.73 28.46 36.37
C ARG A 476 -36.89 27.94 35.51
N ASP A 477 -38.00 27.60 36.13
CA ASP A 477 -39.15 26.99 35.45
C ASP A 477 -39.86 27.97 34.52
N GLN A 478 -39.89 29.26 34.86
CA GLN A 478 -40.46 30.30 34.01
C GLN A 478 -39.63 30.52 32.75
N LYS A 479 -38.29 30.54 32.89
CA LYS A 479 -37.37 30.65 31.75
C LYS A 479 -37.51 29.46 30.80
N MET A 480 -37.55 28.25 31.36
CA MET A 480 -37.69 27.02 30.58
C MET A 480 -39.04 26.95 29.87
N LYS A 481 -40.14 27.30 30.56
CA LYS A 481 -41.48 27.31 29.96
C LYS A 481 -41.56 28.30 28.80
N SER A 482 -41.05 29.52 28.98
CA SER A 482 -41.04 30.52 27.92
C SER A 482 -40.22 30.09 26.70
N VAL A 483 -39.04 29.48 26.90
CA VAL A 483 -38.22 28.96 25.80
C VAL A 483 -38.92 27.80 25.10
N SER A 484 -39.53 26.90 25.87
CA SER A 484 -40.31 25.78 25.32
C SER A 484 -41.50 26.26 24.52
N ASP A 485 -42.25 27.24 25.03
CA ASP A 485 -43.43 27.79 24.34
C ASP A 485 -43.03 28.47 23.03
N ASN A 486 -41.94 29.24 23.02
CA ASN A 486 -41.42 29.87 21.81
C ASN A 486 -40.96 28.84 20.77
N THR A 487 -40.24 27.81 21.22
CA THR A 487 -39.77 26.72 20.36
C THR A 487 -40.95 25.96 19.76
N ASN A 488 -41.95 25.62 20.58
CA ASN A 488 -43.14 24.87 20.14
C ASN A 488 -43.97 25.64 19.11
N LYS A 489 -44.16 26.96 19.28
CA LYS A 489 -44.87 27.79 18.30
C LYS A 489 -44.22 27.74 16.92
N ILE A 490 -42.88 27.82 16.90
CA ILE A 490 -42.11 27.79 15.65
C ILE A 490 -42.14 26.40 15.01
N VAL A 491 -41.97 25.34 15.81
CA VAL A 491 -42.07 23.96 15.32
C VAL A 491 -43.46 23.67 14.74
N GLN A 492 -44.52 24.13 15.40
CA GLN A 492 -45.90 23.98 14.89
C GLN A 492 -46.11 24.72 13.57
N MET A 493 -45.60 25.95 13.45
CA MET A 493 -45.65 26.72 12.20
C MET A 493 -44.94 25.98 11.06
N ILE A 494 -43.76 25.42 11.32
CA ILE A 494 -42.99 24.64 10.34
C ILE A 494 -43.73 23.35 9.93
N GLN A 495 -44.34 22.65 10.89
CA GLN A 495 -45.09 21.43 10.62
C GLN A 495 -46.33 21.71 9.76
N GLU A 496 -47.02 22.82 10.00
CA GLU A 496 -48.19 23.22 9.22
C GLU A 496 -47.81 23.56 7.77
N GLU A 497 -46.73 24.32 7.56
CA GLU A 497 -46.22 24.61 6.20
C GLU A 497 -45.80 23.33 5.47
N LYS A 498 -45.11 22.40 6.14
CA LYS A 498 -44.76 21.10 5.56
C LYS A 498 -45.98 20.27 5.18
N ARG A 499 -47.06 20.35 5.97
CA ARG A 499 -48.32 19.66 5.69
C ARG A 499 -48.99 20.23 4.44
N ILE A 500 -49.04 21.55 4.32
CA ILE A 500 -49.57 22.24 3.14
C ILE A 500 -48.74 21.92 1.88
N GLU A 501 -47.41 21.85 2.00
CA GLU A 501 -46.54 21.49 0.88
C GLU A 501 -46.76 20.03 0.42
N LEU A 502 -46.98 19.11 1.37
CA LEU A 502 -47.29 17.71 1.08
C LEU A 502 -48.67 17.54 0.42
N GLU A 503 -49.68 18.26 0.90
CA GLU A 503 -51.03 18.25 0.31
C GLU A 503 -50.98 18.76 -1.14
N LYS A 504 -50.24 19.84 -1.41
CA LYS A 504 -50.04 20.34 -2.79
C LYS A 504 -49.30 19.35 -3.70
N LYS A 505 -48.28 18.65 -3.19
CA LYS A 505 -47.54 17.62 -3.95
C LYS A 505 -48.33 16.34 -4.20
N LEU A 506 -49.42 16.11 -3.48
CA LEU A 506 -50.34 14.98 -3.69
C LEU A 506 -51.47 15.32 -4.66
N GLU A 507 -51.77 16.61 -4.84
CA GLU A 507 -52.73 17.13 -5.82
C GLU A 507 -52.13 17.29 -7.23
N GLU A 508 -50.80 17.42 -7.33
CA GLU A 508 -50.00 17.30 -8.57
C GLU A 508 -49.72 15.84 -8.94
#